data_AF-A0A845ALU4-F1
#
_entry.id   AF-A0A845ALU4-F1
#
_cell.length_a   1.000
_cell.length_b   1.000
_cell.length_c   1.000
_cell.angle_alpha   90.00
_cell.angle_beta   90.00
_cell.angle_gamma   90.00
#
_symmetry.space_group_name_H-M   'P 1'
#
loop_
_entity.id
_entity.type
_entity.pdbx_description
1 polymer ?
#
loop_
_entity_poly.entity_id
_entity_poly.type
_entity_poly.pdbx_seq_one_letter_code
_entity_poly.pdbx_strand_id
1 'polypeptide(L)'
;MGHLFNRREIIAGSLAAIVAAPKVAHGGEWMPPDFSHLPPDRRAEAEAMYARMMAAFPYERMKVPGPNIAVEWERLRKLGRGWPVVVGNDDDVERLAEQYTINDPSVFPAIAAHPLIPAPRSPADILKSAASINFPKDLLQWPGAYRPEDLHAEVGTWPVMPPGQTFEPDFSVAFNLTTGKAYDSVYVLFIPTEHSWEIPAYLRWGDWNACPPAEYHVAALRRWHDAYGLELVGINGDRMDTRVTKPPVQRAEALSVATEIYHYCPDIVDQGTETLSTLAGTMVTGHWWNFWWD
;
A
#
# COMPACT_ATOMS: atom_id res chain seq x y z
N MET A 1 -26.19 10.46 -25.24
CA MET A 1 -26.19 10.16 -23.79
C MET A 1 -25.02 9.22 -23.56
N GLY A 2 -23.80 9.72 -23.55
CA GLY A 2 -23.17 10.29 -22.35
C GLY A 2 -22.22 9.24 -21.80
N HIS A 3 -21.16 8.93 -22.55
CA HIS A 3 -20.05 8.11 -22.05
C HIS A 3 -19.42 8.86 -20.87
N LEU A 4 -19.78 8.45 -19.66
CA LEU A 4 -19.05 8.80 -18.44
C LEU A 4 -17.68 8.16 -18.58
N PHE A 5 -16.68 8.97 -18.92
CA PHE A 5 -15.28 8.57 -18.79
C PHE A 5 -15.05 8.13 -17.34
N ASN A 6 -14.72 6.85 -17.15
CA ASN A 6 -14.49 6.27 -15.84
C ASN A 6 -13.11 6.73 -15.34
N ARG A 7 -13.04 7.22 -14.10
CA ARG A 7 -11.81 7.64 -13.42
C ARG A 7 -10.74 6.51 -13.44
N ARG A 8 -11.19 5.25 -13.56
CA ARG A 8 -10.37 4.03 -13.72
C ARG A 8 -9.46 4.05 -14.97
N GLU A 9 -9.92 4.56 -16.11
CA GLU A 9 -9.18 4.42 -17.39
C GLU A 9 -8.09 5.48 -17.59
N ILE A 10 -8.23 6.65 -16.97
CA ILE A 10 -7.35 7.81 -17.23
C ILE A 10 -6.09 7.79 -16.34
N ILE A 11 -6.21 7.25 -15.12
CA ILE A 11 -5.07 7.15 -14.17
C ILE A 11 -4.13 6.02 -14.59
N ALA A 12 -4.68 4.88 -15.03
CA ALA A 12 -3.89 3.74 -15.51
C ALA A 12 -2.99 4.08 -16.73
N GLY A 13 -3.49 4.91 -17.65
CA GLY A 13 -2.75 5.25 -18.88
C GLY A 13 -1.66 6.32 -18.71
N SER A 14 -1.74 7.16 -17.67
CA SER A 14 -0.88 8.35 -17.55
C SER A 14 0.33 8.15 -16.63
N LEU A 15 0.22 7.29 -15.59
CA LEU A 15 1.38 6.93 -14.74
C LEU A 15 2.27 5.85 -15.38
N ALA A 16 1.70 4.94 -16.17
CA ALA A 16 2.46 3.85 -16.81
C ALA A 16 3.51 4.33 -17.83
N ALA A 17 3.37 5.56 -18.37
CA ALA A 17 4.20 6.06 -19.47
C ALA A 17 5.45 6.84 -19.04
N ILE A 18 5.66 7.11 -17.74
CA ILE A 18 6.81 7.91 -17.24
C ILE A 18 7.90 7.04 -16.58
N VAL A 19 7.66 5.74 -16.39
CA VAL A 19 8.63 4.82 -15.77
C VAL A 19 9.72 4.40 -16.77
N ALA A 20 10.67 5.29 -17.04
CA ALA A 20 12.01 4.86 -17.42
C ALA A 20 12.78 4.55 -16.13
N ALA A 21 12.74 3.27 -15.71
CA ALA A 21 13.41 2.81 -14.50
C ALA A 21 14.92 3.15 -14.52
N PRO A 22 15.46 3.87 -13.53
CA PRO A 22 16.89 4.01 -13.35
C PRO A 22 17.52 2.65 -12.99
N LYS A 23 18.81 2.47 -13.31
CA LYS A 23 19.55 1.27 -12.92
C LYS A 23 19.78 1.26 -11.41
N VAL A 24 19.40 0.14 -10.78
CA VAL A 24 19.56 -0.18 -9.36
C VAL A 24 21.03 -0.07 -8.91
N ALA A 25 21.29 0.73 -7.87
CA ALA A 25 22.55 0.72 -7.13
C ALA A 25 22.32 0.12 -5.73
N HIS A 26 23.03 -0.96 -5.41
CA HIS A 26 22.96 -1.64 -4.12
C HIS A 26 23.92 -1.01 -3.10
N GLY A 27 23.43 -0.78 -1.87
CA GLY A 27 24.22 -0.62 -0.64
C GLY A 27 24.81 0.78 -0.38
N GLY A 28 24.52 1.34 0.80
CA GLY A 28 25.00 2.67 1.24
C GLY A 28 23.88 3.71 1.33
N GLU A 29 24.21 4.90 1.87
CA GLU A 29 23.33 6.09 2.01
C GLU A 29 22.33 6.22 0.85
N TRP A 30 21.14 6.77 1.11
CA TRP A 30 20.15 7.04 0.06
C TRP A 30 20.84 7.69 -1.16
N MET A 31 20.77 7.02 -2.31
CA MET A 31 21.40 7.47 -3.54
C MET A 31 20.29 7.98 -4.47
N PRO A 32 20.33 9.24 -4.92
CA PRO A 32 19.41 9.71 -5.95
C PRO A 32 19.60 8.92 -7.25
N PRO A 33 18.57 8.82 -8.11
CA PRO A 33 18.66 8.20 -9.41
C PRO A 33 19.81 8.74 -10.25
N ASP A 34 20.43 7.87 -11.06
CA ASP A 34 21.51 8.26 -11.95
C ASP A 34 20.98 9.00 -13.20
N PHE A 35 21.01 10.33 -13.13
CA PHE A 35 20.66 11.21 -14.25
C PHE A 35 21.84 11.50 -15.20
N SER A 36 22.97 10.78 -15.08
CA SER A 36 24.17 11.03 -15.89
C SER A 36 23.98 10.78 -17.39
N HIS A 37 22.94 10.04 -17.77
CA HIS A 37 22.55 9.80 -19.15
C HIS A 37 21.88 11.02 -19.82
N LEU A 38 21.43 12.01 -19.03
CA LEU A 38 20.80 13.22 -19.55
C LEU A 38 21.82 14.32 -19.91
N PRO A 39 21.51 15.18 -20.90
CA PRO A 39 22.23 16.42 -21.15
C PRO A 39 22.31 17.32 -19.89
N PRO A 40 23.34 18.18 -19.73
CA PRO A 40 23.58 18.91 -18.47
C PRO A 40 22.41 19.76 -17.97
N ASP A 41 21.71 20.45 -18.87
CA ASP A 41 20.52 21.25 -18.58
C ASP A 41 19.37 20.38 -18.06
N ARG A 42 19.04 19.31 -18.78
CA ARG A 42 17.99 18.37 -18.36
C ARG A 42 18.34 17.59 -17.10
N ARG A 43 19.62 17.31 -16.89
CA ARG A 43 20.11 16.65 -15.68
C ARG A 43 19.88 17.53 -14.45
N ALA A 44 20.26 18.81 -14.53
CA ALA A 44 20.05 19.75 -13.43
C ALA A 44 18.56 19.92 -13.12
N GLU A 45 17.70 19.94 -14.14
CA GLU A 45 16.24 19.96 -13.98
C GLU A 45 15.73 18.69 -13.27
N ALA A 46 16.16 17.50 -13.71
CA ALA A 46 15.76 16.23 -13.12
C ALA A 46 16.23 16.07 -11.66
N GLU A 47 17.48 16.43 -11.36
CA GLU A 47 18.03 16.43 -10.01
C GLU A 47 17.27 17.40 -9.08
N ALA A 48 16.95 18.61 -9.57
CA ALA A 48 16.19 19.58 -8.81
C ALA A 48 14.74 19.13 -8.57
N MET A 49 14.10 18.54 -9.57
CA MET A 49 12.76 17.96 -9.48
C MET A 49 12.73 16.84 -8.42
N TYR A 50 13.68 15.91 -8.51
CA TYR A 50 13.80 14.79 -7.59
C TYR A 50 14.06 15.25 -6.15
N ALA A 51 14.96 16.21 -5.96
CA ALA A 51 15.24 16.79 -4.65
C ALA A 51 13.99 17.46 -4.04
N ARG A 52 13.17 18.14 -4.85
CA ARG A 52 11.90 18.74 -4.38
C ARG A 52 10.90 17.68 -3.95
N MET A 53 10.70 16.65 -4.76
CA MET A 53 9.83 15.51 -4.42
C MET A 53 10.21 14.89 -3.08
N MET A 54 11.50 14.60 -2.92
CA MET A 54 12.00 13.88 -1.74
C MET A 54 12.10 14.75 -0.49
N ALA A 55 12.18 16.08 -0.66
CA ALA A 55 12.06 17.05 0.43
C ALA A 55 10.61 17.29 0.87
N ALA A 56 9.63 17.12 -0.02
CA ALA A 56 8.21 17.23 0.31
C ALA A 56 7.71 16.03 1.14
N PHE A 57 8.38 14.88 1.05
CA PHE A 57 8.08 13.69 1.85
C PHE A 57 8.64 13.83 3.28
N PRO A 58 7.80 14.05 4.30
CA PRO A 58 8.23 14.65 5.56
C PRO A 58 8.69 13.62 6.61
N TYR A 59 8.71 12.33 6.26
CA TYR A 59 8.96 11.27 7.23
C TYR A 59 10.43 10.87 7.30
N GLU A 60 10.88 10.56 8.52
CA GLU A 60 12.17 9.95 8.74
C GLU A 60 12.23 8.60 8.02
N ARG A 61 13.32 8.40 7.30
CA ARG A 61 13.63 7.20 6.52
C ARG A 61 14.88 6.57 7.10
N MET A 62 14.82 5.28 7.40
CA MET A 62 15.98 4.49 7.83
C MET A 62 16.17 3.33 6.88
N LYS A 63 17.36 3.21 6.31
CA LYS A 63 17.75 2.06 5.50
C LYS A 63 18.27 0.97 6.43
N VAL A 64 17.73 -0.23 6.31
CA VAL A 64 18.12 -1.40 7.11
C VAL A 64 18.35 -2.60 6.19
N PRO A 65 19.10 -3.64 6.62
CA PRO A 65 19.19 -4.89 5.87
C PRO A 65 17.80 -5.50 5.65
N GLY A 66 17.52 -5.94 4.42
CA GLY A 66 16.27 -6.64 4.10
C GLY A 66 16.22 -8.06 4.69
N PRO A 67 17.32 -8.84 4.70
CA PRO A 67 17.34 -10.12 5.40
C PRO A 67 17.04 -9.95 6.89
N ASN A 68 16.13 -10.78 7.42
CA ASN A 68 15.64 -10.72 8.80
C ASN A 68 14.87 -9.45 9.18
N ILE A 69 14.22 -8.77 8.22
CA ILE A 69 13.45 -7.55 8.47
C ILE A 69 12.44 -7.67 9.61
N ALA A 70 11.83 -8.85 9.81
CA ALA A 70 10.88 -9.07 10.91
C ALA A 70 11.50 -8.83 12.31
N VAL A 71 12.74 -9.30 12.52
CA VAL A 71 13.46 -9.10 13.79
C VAL A 71 13.82 -7.63 13.97
N GLU A 72 14.25 -6.99 12.89
CA GLU A 72 14.63 -5.58 12.92
C GLU A 72 13.41 -4.67 13.15
N TRP A 73 12.27 -4.97 12.51
CA TRP A 73 11.03 -4.24 12.72
C TRP A 73 10.58 -4.27 14.18
N GLU A 74 10.63 -5.44 14.85
CA GLU A 74 10.35 -5.58 16.29
C GLU A 74 11.30 -4.75 17.16
N ARG A 75 12.59 -4.69 16.79
CA ARG A 75 13.57 -3.84 17.47
C ARG A 75 13.22 -2.36 17.29
N LEU A 76 12.87 -1.94 16.08
CA LEU A 76 12.50 -0.57 15.76
C LEU A 76 11.20 -0.16 16.47
N ARG A 77 10.21 -1.04 16.56
CA ARG A 77 8.94 -0.78 17.25
C ARG A 77 9.13 -0.43 18.72
N LYS A 78 10.10 -1.08 19.38
CA LYS A 78 10.46 -0.85 20.79
C LYS A 78 11.16 0.48 21.05
N LEU A 79 11.61 1.19 20.01
CA LEU A 79 12.22 2.52 20.18
C LEU A 79 11.20 3.61 20.51
N GLY A 80 9.91 3.39 20.24
CA GLY A 80 8.84 4.35 20.54
C GLY A 80 8.93 5.66 19.73
N ARG A 81 9.62 5.65 18.58
CA ARG A 81 9.84 6.83 17.71
C ARG A 81 8.73 7.01 16.66
N GLY A 82 7.48 6.76 17.04
CA GLY A 82 6.36 6.58 16.10
C GLY A 82 6.23 5.13 15.63
N TRP A 83 5.36 4.91 14.64
CA TRP A 83 5.11 3.59 14.08
C TRP A 83 6.09 3.28 12.93
N PRO A 84 6.95 2.26 13.05
CA PRO A 84 7.82 1.84 11.96
C PRO A 84 7.01 1.11 10.89
N VAL A 85 7.16 1.48 9.63
CA VAL A 85 6.56 0.77 8.49
C VAL A 85 7.61 0.47 7.43
N VAL A 86 7.72 -0.79 7.03
CA VAL A 86 8.63 -1.23 5.98
C VAL A 86 8.06 -0.81 4.63
N VAL A 87 8.89 -0.23 3.75
CA VAL A 87 8.44 0.25 2.44
C VAL A 87 8.98 -0.58 1.29
N GLY A 88 10.18 -1.13 1.43
CA GLY A 88 10.85 -1.84 0.34
C GLY A 88 12.06 -1.06 -0.15
N ASN A 89 12.26 -1.01 -1.46
CA ASN A 89 13.47 -0.46 -2.07
C ASN A 89 13.38 1.07 -2.32
N ASP A 90 14.35 1.63 -3.05
CA ASP A 90 14.37 3.05 -3.40
C ASP A 90 13.13 3.47 -4.23
N ASP A 91 12.75 2.68 -5.24
CA ASP A 91 11.57 2.93 -6.10
C ASP A 91 10.28 2.97 -5.27
N ASP A 92 10.15 2.09 -4.28
CA ASP A 92 8.97 2.06 -3.40
C ASP A 92 8.85 3.34 -2.56
N VAL A 93 9.97 3.87 -2.05
CA VAL A 93 9.98 5.15 -1.32
C VAL A 93 9.65 6.31 -2.25
N GLU A 94 10.16 6.28 -3.48
CA GLU A 94 9.87 7.30 -4.49
C GLU A 94 8.37 7.34 -4.80
N ARG A 95 7.73 6.19 -5.06
CA ARG A 95 6.28 6.09 -5.27
C ARG A 95 5.46 6.68 -4.12
N LEU A 96 5.88 6.47 -2.87
CA LEU A 96 5.22 7.10 -1.72
C LEU A 96 5.46 8.62 -1.67
N ALA A 97 6.64 9.08 -2.05
CA ALA A 97 6.96 10.51 -2.11
C ALA A 97 6.19 11.24 -3.21
N GLU A 98 5.90 10.59 -4.34
CA GLU A 98 5.12 11.17 -5.44
C GLU A 98 3.73 11.65 -4.99
N GLN A 99 3.09 10.95 -4.04
CA GLN A 99 1.78 11.34 -3.48
C GLN A 99 1.81 12.70 -2.78
N TYR A 100 2.99 13.18 -2.38
CA TYR A 100 3.18 14.49 -1.78
C TYR A 100 3.32 15.62 -2.77
N THR A 101 3.64 15.31 -4.03
CA THR A 101 3.93 16.29 -5.07
C THR A 101 3.11 16.09 -6.34
N ILE A 102 2.18 15.15 -6.40
CA ILE A 102 1.32 14.90 -7.57
C ILE A 102 0.56 16.15 -8.06
N ASN A 103 0.32 17.09 -7.15
CA ASN A 103 -0.32 18.38 -7.41
C ASN A 103 0.66 19.56 -7.50
N ASP A 104 1.97 19.33 -7.40
CA ASP A 104 3.01 20.33 -7.55
C ASP A 104 3.36 20.47 -9.05
N PRO A 105 3.01 21.59 -9.70
CA PRO A 105 3.28 21.78 -11.13
C PRO A 105 4.77 21.89 -11.45
N SER A 106 5.63 22.08 -10.43
CA SER A 106 7.07 22.08 -10.60
C SER A 106 7.70 20.69 -10.53
N VAL A 107 6.94 19.68 -10.08
CA VAL A 107 7.35 18.27 -10.10
C VAL A 107 6.59 17.51 -11.20
N PHE A 108 5.27 17.67 -11.26
CA PHE A 108 4.41 17.01 -12.24
C PHE A 108 3.53 18.01 -13.01
N PRO A 109 4.08 18.83 -13.92
CA PRO A 109 3.33 19.87 -14.62
C PRO A 109 2.13 19.35 -15.42
N ALA A 110 2.25 18.16 -16.03
CA ALA A 110 1.18 17.55 -16.82
C ALA A 110 0.03 17.00 -15.96
N ILE A 111 0.32 16.61 -14.72
CA ILE A 111 -0.65 15.98 -13.81
C ILE A 111 -1.28 17.04 -12.90
N ALA A 112 -0.47 17.94 -12.33
CA ALA A 112 -0.89 18.91 -11.33
C ALA A 112 -2.01 19.87 -11.80
N ALA A 113 -2.08 20.15 -13.10
CA ALA A 113 -3.12 21.01 -13.68
C ALA A 113 -4.42 20.25 -14.02
N HIS A 114 -4.46 18.93 -13.86
CA HIS A 114 -5.59 18.12 -14.29
C HIS A 114 -6.77 18.27 -13.30
N PRO A 115 -8.00 18.62 -13.75
CA PRO A 115 -9.13 18.93 -12.87
C PRO A 115 -9.60 17.79 -11.95
N LEU A 116 -9.19 16.55 -12.23
CA LEU A 116 -9.53 15.38 -11.43
C LEU A 116 -8.53 15.07 -10.31
N ILE A 117 -7.39 15.79 -10.27
CA ILE A 117 -6.41 15.66 -9.18
C ILE A 117 -6.92 16.45 -7.98
N PRO A 118 -7.26 15.77 -6.87
CA PRO A 118 -7.78 16.45 -5.69
C PRO A 118 -6.69 17.31 -5.05
N ALA A 119 -7.11 18.38 -4.37
CA ALA A 119 -6.20 19.13 -3.52
C ALA A 119 -5.62 18.21 -2.43
N PRO A 120 -4.33 18.34 -2.08
CA PRO A 120 -3.74 17.56 -1.01
C PRO A 120 -4.49 17.77 0.29
N ARG A 121 -4.72 16.66 0.99
CA ARG A 121 -5.34 16.67 2.31
C ARG A 121 -4.28 16.47 3.37
N SER A 122 -4.47 17.11 4.52
CA SER A 122 -3.66 16.82 5.69
C SER A 122 -4.03 15.43 6.25
N PRO A 123 -3.11 14.75 6.95
CA PRO A 123 -3.45 13.52 7.66
C PRO A 123 -4.66 13.72 8.59
N ALA A 124 -4.75 14.86 9.27
CA ALA A 124 -5.88 15.20 10.15
C ALA A 124 -7.23 15.26 9.40
N ASP A 125 -7.26 15.83 8.19
CA ASP A 125 -8.48 15.88 7.38
C ASP A 125 -8.89 14.49 6.89
N ILE A 126 -7.93 13.63 6.53
CA ILE A 126 -8.20 12.25 6.11
C ILE A 126 -8.73 11.44 7.30
N LEU A 127 -8.08 11.52 8.46
CA LEU A 127 -8.53 10.86 9.69
C LEU A 127 -9.93 11.31 10.11
N LYS A 128 -10.23 12.60 9.96
CA LYS A 128 -11.59 13.13 10.21
C LYS A 128 -12.63 12.52 9.27
N SER A 129 -12.31 12.35 7.99
CA SER A 129 -13.21 11.64 7.05
C SER A 129 -13.34 10.17 7.40
N ALA A 130 -12.24 9.49 7.74
CA ALA A 130 -12.25 8.09 8.13
C ALA A 130 -13.17 7.83 9.32
N ALA A 131 -13.19 8.74 10.31
CA ALA A 131 -14.07 8.65 11.47
C ALA A 131 -15.57 8.71 11.14
N SER A 132 -15.96 9.19 9.96
CA SER A 132 -17.35 9.21 9.49
C SER A 132 -17.76 7.97 8.69
N ILE A 133 -16.82 7.08 8.34
CA ILE A 133 -17.07 5.88 7.54
C ILE A 133 -17.43 4.72 8.45
N ASN A 134 -18.63 4.16 8.27
CA ASN A 134 -19.09 2.94 8.90
C ASN A 134 -18.69 1.72 8.06
N PHE A 135 -17.43 1.29 8.18
CA PHE A 135 -16.94 0.12 7.47
C PHE A 135 -17.51 -1.19 8.07
N PRO A 136 -17.96 -2.18 7.26
CA PRO A 136 -17.92 -2.23 5.79
C PRO A 136 -19.16 -1.66 5.08
N LYS A 137 -20.18 -1.19 5.81
CA LYS A 137 -21.45 -0.72 5.21
C LYS A 137 -21.26 0.41 4.20
N ASP A 138 -20.30 1.28 4.47
CA ASP A 138 -20.03 2.46 3.64
C ASP A 138 -18.98 2.21 2.56
N LEU A 139 -18.39 1.00 2.47
CA LEU A 139 -17.32 0.65 1.53
C LEU A 139 -17.69 0.98 0.07
N LEU A 140 -18.96 0.84 -0.31
CA LEU A 140 -19.40 1.10 -1.68
C LEU A 140 -19.66 2.58 -2.00
N GLN A 141 -19.52 3.48 -1.03
CA GLN A 141 -19.90 4.88 -1.18
C GLN A 141 -18.87 5.74 -1.92
N TRP A 142 -17.62 5.29 -2.03
CA TRP A 142 -16.63 6.01 -2.81
C TRP A 142 -16.74 5.67 -4.32
N PRO A 143 -16.42 6.60 -5.23
CA PRO A 143 -16.77 6.45 -6.64
C PRO A 143 -16.14 5.25 -7.37
N GLY A 144 -14.92 4.85 -6.98
CA GLY A 144 -14.18 3.76 -7.63
C GLY A 144 -14.40 2.37 -7.05
N ALA A 145 -15.24 2.25 -6.01
CA ALA A 145 -15.52 0.97 -5.35
C ALA A 145 -16.05 -0.09 -6.33
N TYR A 146 -15.57 -1.33 -6.19
CA TYR A 146 -16.16 -2.48 -6.86
C TYR A 146 -17.62 -2.66 -6.44
N ARG A 147 -18.50 -2.89 -7.40
CA ARG A 147 -19.90 -3.18 -7.14
C ARG A 147 -20.08 -4.68 -6.92
N PRO A 148 -21.12 -5.12 -6.18
CA PRO A 148 -21.38 -6.55 -6.00
C PRO A 148 -21.46 -7.34 -7.31
N GLU A 149 -21.91 -6.71 -8.39
CA GLU A 149 -21.94 -7.27 -9.74
C GLU A 149 -20.57 -7.42 -10.42
N ASP A 150 -19.53 -6.74 -9.93
CA ASP A 150 -18.15 -6.87 -10.42
C ASP A 150 -17.39 -8.02 -9.70
N LEU A 151 -17.96 -8.54 -8.62
CA LEU A 151 -17.34 -9.52 -7.74
C LEU A 151 -17.84 -10.92 -8.07
N HIS A 152 -16.93 -11.82 -8.42
CA HIS A 152 -17.27 -13.12 -9.01
C HIS A 152 -16.67 -14.32 -8.29
N ALA A 153 -15.80 -14.11 -7.30
CA ALA A 153 -15.16 -15.21 -6.60
C ALA A 153 -16.18 -16.14 -5.90
N GLU A 154 -15.99 -17.43 -6.09
CA GLU A 154 -16.84 -18.46 -5.50
C GLU A 154 -16.39 -18.82 -4.08
N VAL A 155 -17.34 -19.34 -3.29
CA VAL A 155 -17.02 -20.10 -2.08
C VAL A 155 -16.57 -21.50 -2.49
N GLY A 156 -15.26 -21.66 -2.68
CA GLY A 156 -14.64 -22.92 -3.11
C GLY A 156 -14.62 -24.02 -2.05
N THR A 157 -13.95 -25.13 -2.36
CA THR A 157 -13.70 -26.20 -1.37
C THR A 157 -12.74 -25.72 -0.29
N TRP A 158 -13.00 -26.06 0.97
CA TRP A 158 -12.12 -25.68 2.07
C TRP A 158 -10.72 -26.29 1.87
N PRO A 159 -9.63 -25.49 1.88
CA PRO A 159 -8.30 -25.98 1.56
C PRO A 159 -7.72 -26.85 2.69
N VAL A 160 -6.83 -27.77 2.31
CA VAL A 160 -5.96 -28.48 3.26
C VAL A 160 -4.66 -27.69 3.38
N MET A 161 -4.57 -26.83 4.39
CA MET A 161 -3.41 -25.95 4.60
C MET A 161 -2.51 -26.50 5.72
N PRO A 162 -1.19 -26.62 5.51
CA PRO A 162 -0.25 -26.77 6.61
C PRO A 162 -0.34 -25.58 7.56
N PRO A 163 -0.15 -25.78 8.88
CA PRO A 163 -0.08 -24.68 9.84
C PRO A 163 0.98 -23.65 9.43
N GLY A 164 0.64 -22.36 9.50
CA GLY A 164 1.56 -21.26 9.18
C GLY A 164 1.79 -20.99 7.69
N GLN A 165 1.07 -21.65 6.78
CA GLN A 165 1.18 -21.32 5.35
C GLN A 165 0.43 -20.02 5.02
N THR A 166 1.15 -19.05 4.47
CA THR A 166 0.64 -17.78 3.92
C THR A 166 0.79 -17.77 2.40
N PHE A 167 0.02 -16.92 1.72
CA PHE A 167 0.12 -16.76 0.26
C PHE A 167 1.38 -15.97 -0.15
N GLU A 168 1.74 -14.97 0.66
CA GLU A 168 2.93 -14.16 0.45
C GLU A 168 3.85 -14.22 1.67
N PRO A 169 5.13 -13.84 1.51
CA PRO A 169 6.01 -13.64 2.65
C PRO A 169 5.41 -12.65 3.65
N ASP A 170 5.71 -12.85 4.94
CA ASP A 170 5.31 -11.98 6.06
C ASP A 170 5.55 -10.49 5.79
N PHE A 171 6.68 -10.15 5.17
CA PHE A 171 7.00 -8.79 4.73
C PHE A 171 7.17 -8.81 3.21
N SER A 172 6.08 -9.00 2.47
CA SER A 172 6.10 -9.06 0.99
C SER A 172 6.85 -7.87 0.38
N VAL A 173 6.73 -6.67 0.97
CA VAL A 173 7.41 -5.44 0.52
C VAL A 173 8.94 -5.51 0.62
N ALA A 174 9.49 -6.47 1.37
CA ALA A 174 10.93 -6.70 1.48
C ALA A 174 11.49 -7.67 0.42
N PHE A 175 10.65 -8.16 -0.50
CA PHE A 175 11.03 -9.14 -1.51
C PHE A 175 10.70 -8.66 -2.92
N ASN A 176 11.57 -9.00 -3.86
CA ASN A 176 11.22 -8.99 -5.26
C ASN A 176 10.39 -10.25 -5.55
N LEU A 177 9.08 -10.10 -5.69
CA LEU A 177 8.15 -11.23 -5.82
C LEU A 177 8.28 -11.99 -7.15
N THR A 178 8.78 -11.34 -8.22
CA THR A 178 9.08 -12.01 -9.48
C THR A 178 10.21 -13.04 -9.34
N THR A 179 11.23 -12.72 -8.54
CA THR A 179 12.41 -13.58 -8.33
C THR A 179 12.37 -14.36 -7.03
N GLY A 180 11.47 -14.02 -6.11
CA GLY A 180 11.38 -14.55 -4.75
C GLY A 180 12.54 -14.15 -3.83
N LYS A 181 13.39 -13.22 -4.24
CA LYS A 181 14.59 -12.83 -3.47
C LYS A 181 14.30 -11.63 -2.58
N ALA A 182 14.73 -11.71 -1.32
CA ALA A 182 14.76 -10.56 -0.43
C ALA A 182 15.68 -9.48 -1.02
N TYR A 183 15.30 -8.21 -0.85
CA TYR A 183 16.21 -7.10 -1.12
C TYR A 183 17.39 -7.11 -0.13
N ASP A 184 18.58 -6.71 -0.58
CA ASP A 184 19.75 -6.59 0.32
C ASP A 184 19.48 -5.56 1.43
N SER A 185 18.76 -4.50 1.11
CA SER A 185 18.34 -3.45 2.03
C SER A 185 16.93 -2.97 1.71
N VAL A 186 16.22 -2.52 2.73
CA VAL A 186 14.89 -1.90 2.63
C VAL A 186 14.84 -0.60 3.43
N TYR A 187 13.88 0.26 3.12
CA TYR A 187 13.56 1.43 3.93
C TYR A 187 12.47 1.14 4.94
N VAL A 188 12.62 1.74 6.11
CA VAL A 188 11.61 1.84 7.15
C VAL A 188 11.30 3.31 7.38
N LEU A 189 10.02 3.67 7.36
CA LEU A 189 9.54 5.00 7.73
C LEU A 189 9.09 5.02 9.18
N PHE A 190 9.30 6.14 9.85
CA PHE A 190 8.73 6.40 11.18
C PHE A 190 7.55 7.36 11.06
N ILE A 191 6.34 6.81 11.12
CA ILE A 191 5.12 7.59 10.99
C ILE A 191 4.71 8.12 12.38
N PRO A 192 4.39 9.42 12.53
CA PRO A 192 4.09 10.02 13.82
C PRO A 192 2.65 9.70 14.29
N THR A 193 2.39 8.41 14.52
CA THR A 193 1.16 7.86 15.08
C THR A 193 1.49 6.72 16.05
N GLU A 194 0.60 6.47 16.99
CA GLU A 194 0.63 5.29 17.87
C GLU A 194 -0.21 4.13 17.30
N HIS A 195 -0.89 4.36 16.19
CA HIS A 195 -1.91 3.48 15.64
C HIS A 195 -1.62 3.14 14.18
N SER A 196 -1.31 1.87 13.91
CA SER A 196 -0.93 1.44 12.55
C SER A 196 -2.01 1.71 11.50
N TRP A 197 -3.29 1.66 11.89
CA TRP A 197 -4.40 1.90 10.97
C TRP A 197 -4.47 3.34 10.49
N GLU A 198 -3.75 4.28 11.10
CA GLU A 198 -3.69 5.68 10.66
C GLU A 198 -2.65 5.90 9.55
N ILE A 199 -1.73 4.95 9.34
CA ILE A 199 -0.61 5.08 8.38
C ILE A 199 -1.07 5.50 6.97
N PRO A 200 -2.14 4.95 6.38
CA PRO A 200 -2.61 5.38 5.06
C PRO A 200 -2.95 6.87 4.98
N ALA A 201 -3.48 7.47 6.06
CA ALA A 201 -3.75 8.91 6.10
C ALA A 201 -2.47 9.73 6.12
N TYR A 202 -1.46 9.28 6.86
CA TYR A 202 -0.15 9.91 6.86
C TYR A 202 0.53 9.79 5.50
N LEU A 203 0.44 8.65 4.82
CA LEU A 203 1.08 8.45 3.53
C LEU A 203 0.28 8.98 2.34
N ARG A 204 -0.96 9.46 2.55
CA ARG A 204 -1.93 9.81 1.49
C ARG A 204 -2.11 8.67 0.49
N TRP A 205 -2.19 7.44 1.02
CA TRP A 205 -2.14 6.22 0.25
C TRP A 205 -3.54 5.80 -0.24
N GLY A 206 -3.68 5.46 -1.51
CA GLY A 206 -4.91 5.04 -2.19
C GLY A 206 -5.45 6.04 -3.23
N ASP A 207 -6.64 5.77 -3.77
CA ASP A 207 -7.33 6.53 -4.84
C ASP A 207 -6.71 6.38 -6.26
N TRP A 208 -6.11 5.22 -6.55
CA TRP A 208 -5.67 4.79 -7.90
C TRP A 208 -6.15 3.36 -8.19
N ASN A 209 -6.26 2.94 -9.45
CA ASN A 209 -6.54 1.53 -9.85
C ASN A 209 -7.63 0.80 -9.03
N ALA A 210 -8.74 1.48 -8.71
CA ALA A 210 -9.79 0.95 -7.82
C ALA A 210 -9.30 0.53 -6.40
N CYS A 211 -8.10 0.93 -6.01
CA CYS A 211 -7.62 1.01 -4.63
C CYS A 211 -8.42 2.10 -3.88
N PRO A 212 -9.03 1.76 -2.73
CA PRO A 212 -9.79 2.72 -1.92
C PRO A 212 -8.98 3.98 -1.58
N PRO A 213 -9.63 5.13 -1.30
CA PRO A 213 -8.92 6.29 -0.79
C PRO A 213 -8.43 6.06 0.65
N ALA A 214 -7.42 6.83 1.08
CA ALA A 214 -6.79 6.73 2.39
C ALA A 214 -7.77 6.62 3.57
N GLU A 215 -8.86 7.40 3.59
CA GLU A 215 -9.85 7.34 4.66
C GLU A 215 -10.58 5.99 4.77
N TYR A 216 -10.77 5.29 3.65
CA TYR A 216 -11.36 3.94 3.64
C TYR A 216 -10.38 2.90 4.14
N HIS A 217 -9.09 3.03 3.81
CA HIS A 217 -8.06 2.18 4.39
C HIS A 217 -7.99 2.36 5.91
N VAL A 218 -8.01 3.59 6.40
CA VAL A 218 -8.02 3.86 7.86
C VAL A 218 -9.24 3.21 8.52
N ALA A 219 -10.44 3.36 7.94
CA ALA A 219 -11.66 2.77 8.49
C ALA A 219 -11.63 1.23 8.48
N ALA A 220 -11.17 0.62 7.39
CA ALA A 220 -11.05 -0.83 7.26
C ALA A 220 -10.01 -1.41 8.23
N LEU A 221 -8.80 -0.85 8.25
CA LEU A 221 -7.73 -1.29 9.14
C LEU A 221 -8.10 -1.11 10.61
N ARG A 222 -8.80 -0.01 10.97
CA ARG A 222 -9.31 0.18 12.35
C ARG A 222 -10.34 -0.88 12.72
N ARG A 223 -11.29 -1.19 11.82
CA ARG A 223 -12.31 -2.23 12.05
C ARG A 223 -11.67 -3.60 12.28
N TRP A 224 -10.61 -3.93 11.54
CA TRP A 224 -9.88 -5.18 11.72
C TRP A 224 -8.91 -5.14 12.90
N HIS A 225 -8.38 -3.98 13.26
CA HIS A 225 -7.67 -3.79 14.51
C HIS A 225 -8.56 -4.13 15.71
N ASP A 226 -9.75 -3.54 15.78
CA ASP A 226 -10.67 -3.74 16.90
C ASP A 226 -11.06 -5.22 17.05
N ALA A 227 -11.38 -5.91 15.94
CA ALA A 227 -11.76 -7.32 15.98
C ALA A 227 -10.58 -8.28 16.15
N TYR A 228 -9.55 -8.15 15.32
CA TYR A 228 -8.49 -9.15 15.13
C TYR A 228 -7.11 -8.68 15.63
N GLY A 229 -7.02 -7.46 16.15
CA GLY A 229 -5.76 -6.85 16.57
C GLY A 229 -4.77 -6.72 15.42
N LEU A 230 -5.28 -6.35 14.24
CA LEU A 230 -4.51 -6.09 13.04
C LEU A 230 -3.55 -4.90 13.23
N GLU A 231 -2.32 -5.09 12.79
CA GLU A 231 -1.24 -4.13 12.78
C GLU A 231 -0.67 -4.02 11.36
N LEU A 232 -0.65 -2.83 10.77
CA LEU A 232 0.04 -2.58 9.51
C LEU A 232 1.55 -2.47 9.79
N VAL A 233 2.35 -3.26 9.07
CA VAL A 233 3.81 -3.33 9.28
C VAL A 233 4.61 -3.03 8.01
N GLY A 234 4.01 -3.22 6.83
CA GLY A 234 4.62 -2.89 5.54
C GLY A 234 3.62 -2.22 4.60
N ILE A 235 4.08 -1.29 3.78
CA ILE A 235 3.29 -0.63 2.73
C ILE A 235 4.20 -0.08 1.64
N ASN A 236 3.90 -0.36 0.37
CA ASN A 236 4.66 0.16 -0.77
C ASN A 236 3.70 0.74 -1.83
N GLY A 237 4.10 0.80 -3.10
CA GLY A 237 3.27 1.40 -4.15
C GLY A 237 1.90 0.74 -4.39
N ASP A 238 1.74 -0.54 -4.07
CA ASP A 238 0.56 -1.33 -4.44
C ASP A 238 0.13 -2.35 -3.38
N ARG A 239 0.89 -2.51 -2.29
CA ARG A 239 0.65 -3.54 -1.27
C ARG A 239 0.64 -3.01 0.15
N MET A 240 -0.06 -3.75 1.01
CA MET A 240 -0.01 -3.62 2.47
C MET A 240 0.22 -4.98 3.11
N ASP A 241 1.27 -5.05 3.96
CA ASP A 241 1.54 -6.19 4.82
C ASP A 241 1.02 -5.91 6.22
N THR A 242 0.19 -6.82 6.74
CA THR A 242 -0.40 -6.66 8.07
C THR A 242 -0.31 -7.95 8.89
N ARG A 243 -0.17 -7.79 10.19
CA ARG A 243 -0.14 -8.89 11.16
C ARG A 243 -1.36 -8.83 12.07
N VAL A 244 -2.01 -9.96 12.34
CA VAL A 244 -3.13 -10.09 13.28
C VAL A 244 -2.73 -10.86 14.53
N THR A 245 -3.12 -10.35 15.69
CA THR A 245 -2.85 -11.00 16.99
C THR A 245 -3.95 -11.98 17.40
N LYS A 246 -5.16 -11.83 16.84
CA LYS A 246 -6.34 -12.68 17.10
C LYS A 246 -6.92 -13.15 15.77
N PRO A 247 -6.29 -14.10 15.05
CA PRO A 247 -6.84 -14.60 13.79
C PRO A 247 -8.20 -15.30 13.99
N PRO A 248 -9.08 -15.31 12.98
CA PRO A 248 -10.34 -16.05 13.04
C PRO A 248 -10.06 -17.55 13.19
N VAL A 249 -10.79 -18.22 14.08
CA VAL A 249 -10.58 -19.66 14.36
C VAL A 249 -11.67 -20.55 13.76
N GLN A 250 -12.85 -19.97 13.49
CA GLN A 250 -13.99 -20.69 12.93
C GLN A 250 -14.09 -20.45 11.42
N ARG A 251 -14.35 -21.50 10.65
CA ARG A 251 -14.51 -21.40 9.18
C ARG A 251 -15.55 -20.36 8.75
N ALA A 252 -16.67 -20.28 9.46
CA ALA A 252 -17.73 -19.33 9.16
C ALA A 252 -17.29 -17.87 9.38
N GLU A 253 -16.56 -17.62 10.47
CA GLU A 253 -15.98 -16.30 10.76
C GLU A 253 -14.93 -15.94 9.71
N ALA A 254 -14.01 -16.87 9.40
CA ALA A 254 -12.97 -16.70 8.40
C ALA A 254 -13.56 -16.40 7.00
N LEU A 255 -14.60 -17.13 6.58
CA LEU A 255 -15.31 -16.85 5.32
C LEU A 255 -15.99 -15.48 5.33
N SER A 256 -16.59 -15.09 6.45
CA SER A 256 -17.23 -13.78 6.58
C SER A 256 -16.22 -12.64 6.41
N VAL A 257 -15.05 -12.73 7.06
CA VAL A 257 -14.02 -11.69 6.93
C VAL A 257 -13.30 -11.77 5.58
N ALA A 258 -13.09 -12.97 5.01
CA ALA A 258 -12.55 -13.12 3.65
C ALA A 258 -13.46 -12.48 2.61
N THR A 259 -14.78 -12.59 2.77
CA THR A 259 -15.75 -11.90 1.91
C THR A 259 -15.66 -10.39 2.09
N GLU A 260 -15.54 -9.89 3.33
CA GLU A 260 -15.35 -8.46 3.61
C GLU A 260 -14.05 -7.92 2.96
N ILE A 261 -12.95 -8.67 3.08
CA ILE A 261 -11.66 -8.35 2.42
C ILE A 261 -11.80 -8.36 0.91
N TYR A 262 -12.49 -9.35 0.34
CA TYR A 262 -12.69 -9.44 -1.11
C TYR A 262 -13.42 -8.20 -1.68
N HIS A 263 -14.40 -7.65 -0.96
CA HIS A 263 -15.07 -6.42 -1.39
C HIS A 263 -14.14 -5.19 -1.32
N TYR A 264 -13.15 -5.22 -0.45
CA TYR A 264 -12.20 -4.12 -0.21
C TYR A 264 -10.96 -4.19 -1.12
N CYS A 265 -10.49 -5.39 -1.41
CA CYS A 265 -9.28 -5.71 -2.17
C CYS A 265 -9.57 -6.97 -2.99
N PRO A 266 -10.23 -6.86 -4.16
CA PRO A 266 -10.63 -8.04 -4.93
C PRO A 266 -9.45 -8.85 -5.49
N ASP A 267 -8.37 -8.17 -5.88
CA ASP A 267 -7.22 -8.80 -6.54
C ASP A 267 -6.56 -9.90 -5.70
N ILE A 268 -6.64 -9.83 -4.37
CA ILE A 268 -6.12 -10.88 -3.47
C ILE A 268 -6.81 -12.23 -3.69
N VAL A 269 -8.03 -12.23 -4.24
CA VAL A 269 -8.77 -13.43 -4.63
C VAL A 269 -8.70 -13.62 -6.13
N ASP A 270 -9.08 -12.62 -6.91
CA ASP A 270 -9.23 -12.77 -8.37
C ASP A 270 -7.91 -13.12 -9.08
N GLN A 271 -6.80 -12.63 -8.55
CA GLN A 271 -5.46 -12.84 -9.10
C GLN A 271 -4.53 -13.63 -8.17
N GLY A 272 -5.00 -13.94 -6.95
CA GLY A 272 -4.22 -14.59 -5.91
C GLY A 272 -4.80 -15.93 -5.49
N THR A 273 -5.66 -15.91 -4.48
CA THR A 273 -6.15 -17.13 -3.82
C THR A 273 -7.24 -17.89 -4.60
N GLU A 274 -7.75 -17.31 -5.68
CA GLU A 274 -8.79 -17.80 -6.61
C GLU A 274 -10.17 -18.05 -6.00
N THR A 275 -10.27 -18.37 -4.71
CA THR A 275 -11.55 -18.60 -4.02
C THR A 275 -11.57 -18.01 -2.62
N LEU A 276 -12.77 -17.66 -2.15
CA LEU A 276 -12.98 -17.15 -0.79
C LEU A 276 -12.58 -18.18 0.28
N SER A 277 -12.74 -19.47 -0.01
CA SER A 277 -12.35 -20.57 0.90
C SER A 277 -10.83 -20.68 1.03
N THR A 278 -10.08 -20.45 -0.05
CA THR A 278 -8.62 -20.43 0.00
C THR A 278 -8.13 -19.27 0.85
N LEU A 279 -8.64 -18.05 0.62
CA LEU A 279 -8.31 -16.88 1.44
C LEU A 279 -8.69 -17.11 2.90
N ALA A 280 -9.91 -17.55 3.19
CA ALA A 280 -10.34 -17.85 4.56
C ALA A 280 -9.46 -18.92 5.23
N GLY A 281 -9.00 -19.91 4.46
CA GLY A 281 -8.09 -20.95 4.93
C GLY A 281 -6.75 -20.39 5.43
N THR A 282 -6.11 -19.50 4.66
CA THR A 282 -4.84 -18.86 5.06
C THR A 282 -5.00 -18.01 6.32
N MET A 283 -6.15 -17.35 6.48
CA MET A 283 -6.45 -16.50 7.63
C MET A 283 -6.65 -17.31 8.93
N VAL A 284 -7.09 -18.56 8.85
CA VAL A 284 -7.22 -19.46 10.01
C VAL A 284 -5.87 -20.00 10.47
N THR A 285 -4.97 -20.28 9.52
CA THR A 285 -3.66 -20.90 9.82
C THR A 285 -2.53 -19.91 10.02
N GLY A 286 -2.71 -18.67 9.59
CA GLY A 286 -1.69 -17.62 9.57
C GLY A 286 -2.06 -16.40 10.42
N HIS A 287 -1.02 -15.62 10.72
CA HIS A 287 -1.15 -14.34 11.41
C HIS A 287 -0.95 -13.15 10.47
N TRP A 288 -0.91 -13.39 9.15
CA TRP A 288 -0.56 -12.39 8.15
C TRP A 288 -1.67 -12.22 7.14
N TRP A 289 -2.14 -10.98 6.98
CA TRP A 289 -3.07 -10.60 5.94
C TRP A 289 -2.36 -9.60 5.04
N ASN A 290 -2.25 -9.95 3.76
CA ASN A 290 -1.61 -9.12 2.75
C ASN A 290 -2.69 -8.62 1.79
N PHE A 291 -2.53 -7.39 1.34
CA PHE A 291 -3.44 -6.73 0.41
C PHE A 291 -2.63 -6.22 -0.78
N TRP A 292 -3.23 -6.29 -1.96
CA TRP A 292 -2.60 -5.88 -3.21
C TRP A 292 -3.66 -5.30 -4.17
N TRP A 293 -3.29 -4.28 -4.94
CA TRP A 293 -4.11 -3.68 -5.99
C TRP A 293 -3.25 -3.45 -7.24
N ASP A 294 -3.72 -3.87 -8.42
CA ASP A 294 -3.05 -3.63 -9.72
C ASP A 294 -3.88 -2.74 -10.66
#